data_AF-A0A933A1W5-F1
#
_entry.id   AF-A0A933A1W5-F1
#
_cell.length_a   1.000
_cell.length_b   1.000
_cell.length_c   1.000
_cell.angle_alpha   90.00
_cell.angle_beta   90.00
_cell.angle_gamma   90.00
#
_symmetry.space_group_name_H-M   'P 1'
#
loop_
_entity.id
_entity.type
_entity.pdbx_description
1 polymer ?
#
loop_
_entity_poly.entity_id
_entity_poly.type
_entity_poly.pdbx_seq_one_letter_code
_entity_poly.pdbx_strand_id
1 'polypeptide(L)'
;MIGQLPGCEEVARCVRYHRERYDGGGHHGLVGETTPVGARIIAVADALDAMLSPRPYRPALAPEAALAEIESHAGQQFDPRMVRALVEVARTDMGNAPVAGQAAGGMLRWPAVTDN
;
A
#
# COMPACT_ATOMS: atom_id res chain seq x y z
N MET A 1 8.03 -2.95 19.44
CA MET A 1 7.78 -1.84 20.38
C MET A 1 6.31 -1.39 20.39
N ILE A 2 5.60 -1.31 19.25
CA ILE A 2 4.16 -0.92 19.20
C ILE A 2 3.22 -1.91 19.92
N GLY A 3 3.47 -3.23 19.83
CA GLY A 3 2.62 -4.23 20.49
C GLY A 3 2.74 -4.31 22.02
N GLN A 4 3.42 -3.37 22.67
CA GLN A 4 3.46 -3.23 24.13
C GLN A 4 2.58 -2.06 24.60
N LEU A 5 1.98 -1.31 23.67
CA LEU A 5 1.07 -0.23 23.96
C LEU A 5 -0.36 -0.80 24.06
N PRO A 6 -1.07 -0.55 25.17
CA PRO A 6 -2.45 -1.01 25.33
C PRO A 6 -3.34 -0.48 24.20
N GLY A 7 -4.13 -1.36 23.57
CA GLY A 7 -5.06 -0.99 22.51
C GLY A 7 -4.44 -0.89 21.10
N CYS A 8 -3.15 -1.18 20.95
CA CYS A 8 -2.46 -1.21 19.65
C CYS A 8 -2.22 -2.61 19.11
N GLU A 9 -2.84 -3.65 19.68
CA GLU A 9 -2.56 -5.05 19.36
C GLU A 9 -2.83 -5.37 17.88
N GLU A 10 -3.96 -4.88 17.35
CA GLU A 10 -4.33 -5.09 15.94
C GLU A 10 -3.37 -4.35 14.99
N VAL A 11 -3.08 -3.08 15.28
CA VAL A 11 -2.12 -2.28 14.49
C VAL A 11 -0.73 -2.94 14.52
N ALA A 12 -0.29 -3.43 15.68
CA ALA A 12 0.96 -4.14 15.81
C ALA A 12 1.00 -5.41 14.93
N ARG A 13 -0.11 -6.14 14.81
CA ARG A 13 -0.22 -7.27 13.87
C ARG A 13 -0.14 -6.81 12.42
N CYS A 14 -0.84 -5.75 12.05
CA CYS A 14 -0.79 -5.20 10.69
C CYS A 14 0.65 -4.81 10.29
N VAL A 15 1.34 -4.07 11.16
CA VAL A 15 2.74 -3.69 10.95
C VAL A 15 3.66 -4.92 10.95
N ARG A 16 3.41 -5.93 11.78
CA ARG A 16 4.23 -7.14 11.80
C ARG A 16 4.14 -7.94 10.50
N TYR A 17 2.95 -8.04 9.91
CA TYR A 17 2.67 -8.97 8.82
C TYR A 17 2.51 -8.31 7.44
N HIS A 18 2.68 -6.99 7.28
CA HIS A 18 2.52 -6.31 5.98
C HIS A 18 3.52 -6.75 4.90
N ARG A 19 4.60 -7.45 5.26
CA ARG A 19 5.58 -8.02 4.32
C ARG A 19 5.34 -9.49 3.97
N GLU A 20 4.27 -10.09 4.49
CA GLU A 20 3.86 -11.42 4.06
C GLU A 20 3.39 -11.40 2.61
N ARG A 21 3.65 -12.48 1.88
CA ARG A 21 3.12 -12.69 0.53
C ARG A 21 1.81 -13.45 0.60
N TYR A 22 0.86 -13.10 -0.27
CA TYR A 22 -0.44 -13.75 -0.31
C TYR A 22 -0.36 -15.26 -0.57
N ASP A 23 0.64 -15.71 -1.34
CA ASP A 23 0.91 -17.12 -1.64
C ASP A 23 1.62 -17.91 -0.54
N GLY A 24 1.97 -17.28 0.59
CA GLY A 24 2.72 -17.92 1.67
C GLY A 24 4.24 -17.89 1.51
N GLY A 25 4.79 -17.30 0.46
CA GLY A 25 6.24 -17.11 0.29
C GLY A 25 6.85 -16.04 1.21
N GLY A 26 6.09 -15.51 2.16
CA GLY A 26 6.51 -14.49 3.11
C GLY A 26 7.35 -15.05 4.27
N HIS A 27 7.80 -14.16 5.16
CA HIS A 27 8.73 -14.51 6.24
C HIS A 27 8.11 -15.44 7.30
N HIS A 28 6.82 -15.29 7.58
CA HIS A 28 6.09 -16.08 8.57
C HIS A 28 5.23 -17.18 7.94
N GLY A 29 5.19 -17.27 6.61
CA GLY A 29 4.46 -18.32 5.90
C GLY A 29 2.93 -18.20 5.97
N LEU A 30 2.39 -17.01 6.25
CA LEU A 30 0.94 -16.80 6.26
C LEU A 30 0.41 -16.80 4.82
N VAL A 31 -0.69 -17.52 4.60
CA VAL A 31 -1.31 -17.71 3.28
C VAL A 31 -2.68 -17.04 3.24
N GLY A 32 -2.92 -16.30 2.16
CA GLY A 32 -4.24 -15.77 1.84
C GLY A 32 -4.81 -14.86 2.93
N GLU A 33 -6.03 -15.19 3.37
CA GLU A 33 -6.79 -14.41 4.37
C GLU A 33 -6.32 -14.64 5.82
N THR A 34 -5.36 -15.55 6.06
CA THR A 34 -4.74 -15.68 7.39
C THR A 34 -3.87 -14.47 7.74
N THR A 35 -3.39 -13.75 6.72
CA THR A 35 -2.73 -12.45 6.88
C THR A 35 -3.78 -11.38 7.24
N PRO A 36 -3.57 -10.59 8.31
CA PRO A 36 -4.52 -9.55 8.72
C PRO A 36 -4.92 -8.63 7.55
N VAL A 37 -6.19 -8.26 7.47
CA VAL A 37 -6.67 -7.41 6.37
C VAL A 37 -5.89 -6.09 6.28
N GLY A 38 -5.62 -5.44 7.42
CA GLY A 38 -4.81 -4.22 7.44
C GLY A 38 -3.37 -4.43 6.95
N ALA A 39 -2.76 -5.58 7.23
CA ALA A 39 -1.45 -5.93 6.66
C ALA A 39 -1.51 -6.05 5.13
N ARG A 40 -2.57 -6.67 4.59
CA ARG A 40 -2.76 -6.83 3.14
C ARG A 40 -3.02 -5.49 2.44
N ILE A 41 -3.73 -4.56 3.10
CA ILE A 41 -3.91 -3.18 2.62
C ILE A 41 -2.58 -2.43 2.60
N ILE A 42 -1.82 -2.46 3.71
CA ILE A 42 -0.52 -1.79 3.82
C ILE A 42 0.44 -2.34 2.77
N ALA A 43 0.43 -3.65 2.51
CA ALA A 43 1.32 -4.28 1.52
C ALA A 43 1.18 -3.68 0.11
N VAL A 44 -0.06 -3.51 -0.39
CA VAL A 44 -0.28 -2.94 -1.72
C VAL A 44 -0.01 -1.44 -1.76
N ALA A 45 -0.31 -0.72 -0.67
CA ALA A 45 -0.06 0.72 -0.57
C ALA A 45 1.45 1.03 -0.50
N ASP A 46 2.21 0.30 0.32
CA ASP A 46 3.68 0.42 0.44
C ASP A 46 4.36 0.10 -0.89
N ALA A 47 3.88 -0.92 -1.61
CA ALA A 47 4.41 -1.26 -2.93
C ALA A 47 4.16 -0.16 -3.97
N LEU A 48 2.96 0.43 -4.00
CA LEU A 48 2.65 1.54 -4.90
C LEU A 48 3.52 2.76 -4.61
N ASP A 49 3.61 3.18 -3.35
CA ASP A 49 4.44 4.31 -2.94
C ASP A 49 5.93 4.07 -3.27
N ALA A 50 6.41 2.85 -3.04
CA ALA A 50 7.76 2.43 -3.38
C ALA A 50 8.07 2.55 -4.88
N MET A 51 7.09 2.28 -5.73
CA MET A 51 7.23 2.37 -7.19
C MET A 51 7.11 3.81 -7.71
N LEU A 52 6.23 4.62 -7.12
CA LEU A 52 5.99 6.01 -7.50
C LEU A 52 7.04 6.99 -6.95
N SER A 53 7.77 6.59 -5.90
CA SER A 53 8.81 7.41 -5.30
C SER A 53 10.18 7.18 -5.96
N PRO A 54 10.95 8.25 -6.26
CA PRO A 54 12.33 8.09 -6.72
C PRO A 54 13.20 7.51 -5.60
N ARG A 55 14.14 6.63 -5.97
CA ARG A 55 15.10 6.01 -5.05
C ARG A 55 16.53 6.20 -5.59
N PRO A 56 17.58 6.12 -4.74
CA PRO A 56 18.97 6.38 -5.16
C PRO A 56 19.43 5.58 -6.39
N TYR A 57 18.83 4.41 -6.64
CA TYR A 57 19.19 3.47 -7.71
C TYR A 57 18.10 3.29 -8.78
N ARG A 58 16.99 4.03 -8.71
CA ARG A 58 15.87 3.88 -9.66
C ARG A 58 14.99 5.14 -9.69
N PRO A 59 14.65 5.68 -10.87
CA PRO A 59 13.64 6.73 -10.95
C PRO A 59 12.24 6.20 -10.57
N ALA A 60 11.35 7.12 -10.21
CA ALA A 60 9.93 6.83 -10.06
C ALA A 60 9.35 6.20 -11.33
N LEU A 61 8.46 5.21 -11.17
CA LEU A 61 7.65 4.69 -12.26
C LEU A 61 6.53 5.67 -12.63
N ALA A 62 6.14 5.62 -13.90
CA ALA A 62 4.86 6.17 -14.30
C ALA A 62 3.73 5.44 -13.56
N PRO A 63 2.67 6.15 -13.15
CA PRO A 63 1.60 5.53 -12.35
C PRO A 63 0.91 4.34 -13.00
N GLU A 64 0.68 4.39 -14.31
CA GLU A 64 0.08 3.28 -15.06
C GLU A 64 1.00 2.06 -15.06
N ALA A 65 2.31 2.27 -15.15
CA ALA A 65 3.30 1.20 -15.07
C ALA A 65 3.36 0.59 -13.66
N ALA A 66 3.25 1.41 -12.61
CA ALA A 66 3.19 0.93 -11.23
C ALA A 66 1.91 0.12 -10.97
N LEU A 67 0.75 0.58 -11.44
CA LEU A 67 -0.51 -0.15 -11.32
C LEU A 67 -0.46 -1.49 -12.09
N ALA A 68 0.08 -1.50 -13.31
CA ALA A 68 0.24 -2.72 -14.10
C ALA A 68 1.17 -3.74 -13.41
N GLU A 69 2.24 -3.28 -12.77
CA GLU A 69 3.15 -4.13 -11.99
C GLU A 69 2.46 -4.74 -10.76
N ILE A 70 1.62 -3.97 -10.07
CA ILE A 70 0.84 -4.49 -8.93
C ILE A 70 -0.20 -5.51 -9.40
N GLU A 71 -0.90 -5.22 -10.50
CA GLU A 71 -1.88 -6.12 -11.11
C GLU A 71 -1.24 -7.46 -11.52
N SER A 72 -0.03 -7.45 -12.08
CA SER A 72 0.68 -8.67 -12.51
C SER A 72 1.05 -9.60 -11.35
N HIS A 73 1.13 -9.07 -10.12
CA HIS A 73 1.48 -9.81 -8.91
C HIS A 73 0.26 -10.18 -8.03
N ALA A 74 -0.96 -9.93 -8.50
CA ALA A 74 -2.19 -10.32 -7.81
C ALA A 74 -2.29 -11.85 -7.64
N GLY A 75 -2.64 -12.29 -6.44
CA GLY A 75 -2.78 -13.72 -6.09
C GLY A 75 -1.47 -14.41 -5.73
N GLN A 76 -0.33 -13.75 -5.96
CA GLN A 76 0.99 -14.24 -5.55
C GLN A 76 1.55 -13.39 -4.41
N GLN A 77 1.95 -12.15 -4.74
CA GLN A 77 2.48 -11.24 -3.74
C GLN A 77 1.35 -10.55 -2.99
N PHE A 78 0.31 -10.12 -3.72
CA PHE A 78 -0.76 -9.29 -3.18
C PHE A 78 -2.10 -10.02 -3.19
N ASP A 79 -2.97 -9.68 -2.23
CA ASP A 79 -4.36 -10.10 -2.26
C ASP A 79 -5.07 -9.49 -3.49
N PRO A 80 -5.65 -10.30 -4.40
CA PRO A 80 -6.39 -9.80 -5.55
C PRO A 80 -7.49 -8.78 -5.21
N ARG A 81 -8.12 -8.91 -4.04
CA ARG A 81 -9.17 -7.98 -3.59
C ARG A 81 -8.60 -6.60 -3.28
N MET A 82 -7.42 -6.54 -2.66
CA MET A 82 -6.75 -5.29 -2.32
C MET A 82 -6.20 -4.60 -3.57
N VAL A 83 -5.65 -5.38 -4.50
CA VAL A 83 -5.19 -4.87 -5.81
C VAL A 83 -6.34 -4.22 -6.56
N ARG A 84 -7.49 -4.91 -6.68
CA ARG A 84 -8.68 -4.37 -7.35
C ARG A 84 -9.13 -3.05 -6.72
N ALA A 85 -9.25 -3.01 -5.40
CA ALA A 85 -9.67 -1.81 -4.68
C ALA A 85 -8.69 -0.64 -4.89
N LEU A 86 -7.37 -0.91 -4.84
CA LEU A 86 -6.34 0.09 -5.08
C LEU A 86 -6.44 0.68 -6.49
N VAL A 87 -6.58 -0.17 -7.51
CA VAL A 87 -6.68 0.26 -8.92
C VAL A 87 -7.94 1.12 -9.15
N GLU A 88 -9.07 0.73 -8.57
CA GLU A 88 -10.33 1.46 -8.67
C GLU A 88 -10.21 2.87 -8.07
N VAL A 89 -9.64 2.96 -6.86
CA VAL A 89 -9.39 4.25 -6.17
C VAL A 89 -8.38 5.09 -6.94
N ALA A 90 -7.25 4.50 -7.35
CA ALA A 90 -6.19 5.21 -8.05
C ALA A 90 -6.69 5.80 -9.36
N ARG A 91 -7.46 5.05 -10.17
CA ARG A 91 -8.00 5.55 -11.43
C ARG A 91 -9.03 6.67 -11.24
N THR A 92 -9.79 6.63 -10.15
CA THR A 92 -10.76 7.67 -9.81
C THR A 92 -10.07 8.97 -9.41
N ASP A 93 -9.02 8.90 -8.58
CA ASP A 93 -8.30 10.07 -8.07
C ASP A 93 -7.31 10.65 -9.09
N MET A 94 -6.61 9.79 -9.84
CA MET A 94 -5.68 10.19 -10.89
C MET A 94 -6.36 10.79 -12.13
N GLY A 95 -7.62 10.46 -12.39
CA GLY A 95 -8.44 11.15 -13.40
C GLY A 95 -8.78 12.60 -13.01
N ASN A 96 -8.60 12.96 -11.73
CA ASN A 96 -8.88 14.27 -11.16
C ASN A 96 -7.62 15.04 -10.71
N ALA A 97 -6.42 14.49 -10.92
CA ALA A 97 -5.18 15.17 -10.56
C ALA A 97 -4.94 16.38 -11.48
N PRO A 98 -4.59 17.57 -10.95
CA PRO A 98 -4.22 18.70 -11.78
C PRO A 98 -2.98 18.35 -12.61
N VAL A 99 -3.07 18.58 -13.91
CA VAL A 99 -2.03 18.31 -14.91
C VAL A 99 -0.69 18.89 -14.44
N ALA A 100 0.37 18.09 -14.52
CA ALA A 100 1.71 18.37 -14.01
C ALA A 100 2.23 19.75 -14.43
N GLY A 101 2.16 20.69 -13.50
CA GLY A 101 2.75 22.02 -13.56
C GLY A 101 2.89 22.71 -12.20
N GLN A 102 2.52 22.02 -11.11
CA GLN A 102 2.67 22.54 -9.74
C GLN A 102 3.39 21.50 -8.91
N ALA A 103 4.72 21.58 -8.94
CA ALA A 103 5.54 21.00 -7.90
C ALA A 103 5.27 21.78 -6.60
N ALA A 104 4.59 21.13 -5.65
CA ALA A 104 4.72 21.42 -4.23
C ALA A 104 4.56 20.08 -3.52
N GLY A 105 5.55 19.73 -2.69
CA GLY A 105 5.59 18.47 -1.94
C GLY A 105 4.25 18.21 -1.23
N GLY A 106 3.57 17.16 -1.68
CA GLY A 106 2.25 16.78 -1.18
C GLY A 106 2.33 15.42 -0.53
N MET A 107 2.80 15.40 0.72
CA MET A 107 2.26 14.48 1.72
C MET A 107 0.73 14.50 1.56
N LEU A 108 0.11 13.35 1.32
CA LEU A 108 -1.34 13.18 1.27
C LEU A 108 -2.00 14.12 2.28
N ARG A 109 -2.82 15.06 1.80
CA ARG A 109 -3.52 16.04 2.65
C ARG A 109 -4.56 15.27 3.48
N TRP A 110 -4.13 14.75 4.62
CA TRP A 110 -5.00 14.18 5.63
C TRP A 110 -6.02 15.25 6.04
N PRO A 111 -7.34 15.01 5.97
CA PRO A 111 -8.31 15.95 6.49
C PRO A 111 -8.01 16.12 7.97
N ALA A 112 -7.77 17.36 8.40
CA ALA A 112 -7.47 17.68 9.80
C ALA A 112 -8.52 17.02 10.69
N VAL A 113 -8.11 15.96 11.41
CA VAL A 113 -8.84 15.50 12.59
C VAL A 113 -8.73 16.67 13.56
N THR A 114 -9.82 17.40 13.71
CA THR A 114 -10.01 18.23 14.89
C THR A 114 -10.31 17.26 16.02
N ASP A 115 -9.33 17.05 16.88
CA ASP A 115 -9.53 16.37 18.16
C ASP A 115 -10.72 17.02 18.88
N ASN A 116 -11.67 16.20 19.33
CA ASN A 116 -12.75 16.60 20.22
C ASN A 116 -12.45 16.15 21.64
#